data_AF-A0AB38GI00-F1
#
_entry.id   AF-A0AB38GI00-F1
#
_cell.length_a   1.000
_cell.length_b   1.000
_cell.length_c   1.000
_cell.angle_alpha   90.00
_cell.angle_beta   90.00
_cell.angle_gamma   90.00
#
_symmetry.space_group_name_H-M   'P 1'
#
loop_
_entity.id
_entity.type
_entity.pdbx_description
1 polymer ?
#
loop_
_entity_poly.entity_id
_entity_poly.type
_entity_poly.pdbx_seq_one_letter_code
_entity_poly.pdbx_strand_id
1 'polypeptide(L)' 'MPKRDYWKNCTPAEKQFWEALDEEYKKSKTYIPGTRVVPDTYDGFEDDVQEYIKRLKEEENQK' A
#
# COMPACT_ATOMS: atom_id res chain seq x y z
N MET A 1 -16.12 -3.80 13.94
CA MET A 1 -14.72 -3.33 13.76
C MET A 1 -14.79 -1.82 13.62
N PRO A 2 -14.09 -1.02 14.44
CA PRO A 2 -14.17 0.43 14.30
C PRO A 2 -13.62 0.79 12.92
N LYS A 3 -14.41 1.54 12.14
CA LYS A 3 -14.05 2.00 10.79
C LYS A 3 -12.71 2.70 10.88
N ARG A 4 -11.70 2.17 10.19
CA ARG A 4 -10.36 2.73 10.07
C ARG A 4 -10.49 4.15 9.50
N ASP A 5 -10.37 5.15 10.37
CA ASP A 5 -10.38 6.58 10.07
C ASP A 5 -8.94 7.11 10.22
N TYR A 6 -7.93 6.33 9.81
CA TYR A 6 -6.52 6.68 9.99
C TYR A 6 -6.16 7.93 9.19
N TRP A 7 -6.79 8.16 8.04
CA TRP A 7 -6.59 9.40 7.27
C TRP A 7 -6.96 10.67 8.05
N LYS A 8 -8.03 10.60 8.86
CA LYS A 8 -8.45 11.75 9.68
C LYS A 8 -7.44 12.07 10.79
N ASN A 9 -6.72 11.05 11.26
CA ASN A 9 -5.72 11.17 12.30
C ASN A 9 -4.30 11.40 11.77
N CYS A 10 -4.08 11.32 10.46
CA CYS A 10 -2.79 11.66 9.87
C CYS A 10 -2.44 13.13 10.11
N THR A 11 -1.22 13.34 10.58
CA THR A 11 -0.53 14.62 10.56
C THR A 11 -0.37 15.12 9.12
N PRO A 12 -0.13 16.43 8.90
CA PRO A 12 0.07 16.97 7.55
C PRO A 12 1.19 16.29 6.77
N ALA A 13 2.27 15.89 7.43
CA ALA A 13 3.39 15.19 6.80
C ALA A 13 3.00 13.77 6.33
N GLU A 14 2.22 13.04 7.13
CA GLU A 14 1.74 11.71 6.76
C GLU A 14 0.78 11.77 5.57
N LYS A 15 -0.06 12.81 5.50
CA LYS A 15 -0.94 13.01 4.34
C LYS A 15 -0.15 13.23 3.05
N GLN A 16 0.92 14.03 3.11
CA GLN A 16 1.80 14.26 1.97
C GLN A 16 2.49 12.97 1.50
N PHE A 17 2.92 12.12 2.43
CA PHE A 17 3.50 10.81 2.11
C PHE A 17 2.51 9.93 1.34
N TRP A 18 1.29 9.79 1.85
CA TRP A 18 0.25 8.98 1.19
C TRP A 18 -0.22 9.57 -0.13
N GLU A 19 -0.25 10.91 -0.27
CA GLU A 19 -0.52 11.57 -1.54
C GLU A 19 0.56 11.30 -2.57
N ALA A 20 1.84 11.37 -2.19
CA ALA A 20 2.95 11.00 -3.07
C ALA A 20 2.86 9.53 -3.52
N LEU A 21 2.54 8.63 -2.58
CA LEU A 21 2.42 7.20 -2.84
C LEU A 21 1.21 6.88 -3.75
N ASP A 22 0.10 7.62 -3.60
CA ASP A 22 -1.06 7.57 -4.49
C ASP A 22 -0.73 8.08 -5.90
N GLU A 23 0.07 9.14 -6.02
CA GLU A 23 0.55 9.64 -7.31
C GLU A 23 1.49 8.67 -8.03
N GLU A 24 2.36 7.99 -7.28
CA GLU A 24 3.20 6.92 -7.83
C GLU A 24 2.35 5.72 -8.26
N TYR A 25 1.37 5.32 -7.46
CA TYR A 25 0.44 4.25 -7.81
C TYR A 25 -0.34 4.55 -9.10
N LYS A 26 -0.80 5.80 -9.29
CA LYS A 26 -1.47 6.23 -10.54
C LYS A 26 -0.61 6.10 -11.79
N LYS A 27 0.72 6.11 -11.64
CA LYS A 27 1.68 5.93 -12.73
C LYS A 27 2.02 4.46 -12.96
N SER A 28 1.62 3.56 -12.06
CA SER A 28 1.83 2.13 -12.20
C SER A 28 0.96 1.53 -13.31
N LYS A 29 1.47 0.48 -13.95
CA LYS A 29 0.70 -0.35 -14.90
C LYS A 29 -0.45 -1.10 -14.24
N THR A 30 -0.45 -1.18 -12.91
CA THR A 30 -1.49 -1.84 -12.08
C THR A 30 -2.51 -0.85 -11.53
N TYR A 31 -2.48 0.42 -11.97
CA TYR A 31 -3.44 1.42 -11.54
C TYR A 31 -4.85 1.08 -12.03
N ILE A 32 -5.81 1.10 -11.10
CA ILE A 32 -7.24 0.95 -11.39
C ILE A 32 -7.90 2.34 -11.34
N PRO A 33 -8.47 2.85 -12.45
CA PRO A 33 -9.11 4.16 -12.47
C PRO A 33 -10.19 4.32 -11.38
N GLY A 34 -10.08 5.39 -10.59
CA GLY A 34 -11.02 5.70 -9.51
C GLY A 34 -10.64 5.11 -8.15
N THR A 35 -9.53 4.37 -8.06
CA THR A 35 -8.97 3.90 -6.80
C THR A 35 -7.93 4.88 -6.24
N ARG A 36 -7.76 4.89 -4.92
CA ARG A 36 -6.80 5.71 -4.20
C ARG A 36 -6.05 4.86 -3.19
N VAL A 37 -4.74 5.06 -3.09
CA VAL A 37 -3.95 4.52 -1.98
C VAL A 37 -4.06 5.47 -0.79
N VAL A 38 -4.80 5.03 0.21
CA VAL A 38 -4.81 5.65 1.55
C VAL A 38 -4.65 4.55 2.59
N PRO A 39 -4.17 4.87 3.80
CA PRO A 39 -4.02 3.87 4.87
C PRO A 39 -5.34 3.16 5.20
N ASP A 40 -6.47 3.79 4.89
CA ASP A 40 -7.81 3.26 5.13
C ASP A 40 -8.32 2.33 4.02
N THR A 41 -7.74 2.34 2.82
CA THR A 41 -8.24 1.58 1.64
C THR A 41 -7.33 0.43 1.22
N TYR A 42 -6.15 0.30 1.82
CA TYR A 42 -5.22 -0.78 1.49
C TYR A 42 -5.56 -2.04 2.30
N ASP A 43 -6.71 -2.65 2.00
CA ASP A 43 -7.03 -4.01 2.42
C ASP A 43 -6.37 -4.99 1.44
N GLY A 44 -5.38 -5.72 1.93
CA GLY A 44 -4.48 -6.55 1.11
C GLY A 44 -2.99 -6.33 1.41
N PHE A 45 -2.63 -5.32 2.22
CA PHE A 45 -1.24 -5.12 2.67
C PHE A 45 -0.64 -6.40 3.24
N GLU A 46 -1.38 -7.09 4.10
CA GLU A 46 -0.89 -8.29 4.76
C GLU A 46 -0.64 -9.43 3.76
N ASP A 47 -1.51 -9.60 2.76
CA ASP A 47 -1.36 -10.62 1.72
C ASP A 47 -0.23 -10.27 0.73
N ASP A 48 -0.11 -9.01 0.31
CA ASP A 48 0.96 -8.54 -0.58
C ASP A 48 2.34 -8.62 0.09
N VAL A 49 2.42 -8.31 1.39
CA VAL A 49 3.65 -8.48 2.20
C VAL A 49 4.00 -9.96 2.34
N GLN A 50 3.03 -10.83 2.60
CA GLN A 50 3.25 -12.28 2.67
C GLN A 50 3.79 -12.83 1.34
N GLU A 51 3.20 -12.41 0.22
CA GLU A 51 3.61 -12.88 -1.10
C GLU A 51 5.02 -12.37 -1.47
N TYR A 52 5.35 -11.13 -1.11
CA TYR A 52 6.69 -10.57 -1.30
C TYR A 52 7.76 -11.31 -0.49
N ILE A 53 7.50 -11.58 0.81
CA ILE A 53 8.41 -12.34 1.68
C ILE A 53 8.61 -13.77 1.16
N LYS A 54 7.55 -14.40 0.65
CA LYS A 54 7.64 -15.73 0.07
C LYS A 54 8.57 -15.77 -1.14
N ARG A 55 8.47 -14.80 -2.04
CA ARG A 55 9.35 -14.70 -3.23
C ARG A 55 10.82 -14.51 -2.84
N LEU A 56 11.12 -13.66 -1.87
CA LEU A 56 12.50 -13.47 -1.38
C LEU A 56 13.14 -14.77 -0.86
N LYS A 57 12.38 -15.58 -0.11
CA LYS A 57 12.86 -16.88 0.37
C LYS A 57 13.09 -17.88 -0.75
N GLU A 58 12.24 -17.88 -1.78
CA GLU A 58 12.40 -18.75 -2.95
C GLU A 58 13.65 -18.37 -3.77
N GLU A 59 13.98 -17.08 -3.87
CA GLU A 59 15.22 -16.59 -4.52
C GLU A 59 16.48 -16.91 -3.71
N GLU A 60 16.42 -16.85 -2.37
CA GLU A 60 17.56 -17.17 -1.50
C GLU A 60 17.90 -18.68 -1.52
N ASN A 61 16.90 -19.54 -1.70
CA ASN A 61 17.07 -21.00 -1.74
C ASN A 61 17.49 -21.55 -3.13
N GLN A 62 17.55 -20.69 -4.15
CA GLN A 62 18.06 -21.02 -5.50
C GLN A 62 19.52 -20.60 -5.72
N LYS A 63 20.21 -20.07 -4.70
CA LYS A 63 21.66 -19.85 -4.70
C LYS A 63 22.41 -20.95 -3.95
#